data_AF-V2W470-F1
#
_entry.id   AF-V2W470-F1
#
_cell.length_a   1.000
_cell.length_b   1.000
_cell.length_c   1.000
_cell.angle_alpha   90.00
_cell.angle_beta   90.00
_cell.angle_gamma   90.00
#
_symmetry.space_group_name_H-M   'P 1'
#
loop_
_entity.id
_entity.type
_entity.pdbx_description
1 polymer ?
#
loop_
_entity_poly.entity_id
_entity_poly.type
_entity_poly.pdbx_seq_one_letter_code
_entity_poly.pdbx_strand_id
1 'polypeptide(L)'
;MNGDHASNQKKTVCLMLAWKEESLWILLGWEHLQTLMKEELMLILSEVKIKVVDKAGGFLEWVKLTEEDQHLHYKAGMDALALKLGEEQFKTLPEDKKQDIDLFFWAGCSMHKELNLVVGGYAVLEQF
;
A
#
# COMPACT_ATOMS: atom_id res chain seq x y z
N MET A 1 34.76 -0.41 10.38
CA MET A 1 33.63 -0.97 9.62
C MET A 1 32.40 -0.15 10.03
N ASN A 2 32.05 0.89 9.26
CA ASN A 2 31.02 1.88 9.63
C ASN A 2 29.71 1.59 8.88
N GLY A 3 28.94 0.60 9.34
CA GLY A 3 27.61 0.32 8.80
C GLY A 3 26.56 1.27 9.36
N ASP A 4 25.65 1.77 8.53
CA ASP A 4 24.46 2.50 9.00
C ASP A 4 23.56 1.54 9.77
N HIS A 5 23.62 1.64 11.10
CA HIS A 5 22.87 0.81 12.03
C HIS A 5 21.34 0.94 11.88
N ALA A 6 20.85 2.03 11.28
CA ALA A 6 19.43 2.25 11.07
C ALA A 6 18.97 1.85 9.65
N SER A 7 19.84 1.27 8.82
CA SER A 7 19.51 0.91 7.43
C SER A 7 18.30 -0.03 7.31
N ASN A 8 18.17 -1.01 8.21
CA ASN A 8 17.00 -1.89 8.30
C ASN A 8 15.73 -1.11 8.69
N GLN A 9 15.80 -0.23 9.69
CA GLN A 9 14.67 0.60 10.14
C GLN A 9 14.20 1.54 9.04
N LYS A 10 15.14 2.17 8.30
CA LYS A 10 14.83 3.00 7.14
C LYS A 10 14.09 2.19 6.06
N LYS A 11 14.59 0.99 5.73
CA LYS A 11 13.92 0.11 4.76
C LYS A 11 12.51 -0.29 5.22
N THR A 12 12.35 -0.61 6.50
CA THR A 12 11.04 -0.92 7.08
C THR A 12 10.08 0.25 6.94
N VAL A 13 10.51 1.48 7.23
CA VAL A 13 9.67 2.69 7.06
C VAL A 13 9.26 2.89 5.61
N CYS A 14 10.18 2.74 4.65
CA CYS A 14 9.84 2.84 3.23
C CYS A 14 8.78 1.80 2.83
N LEU A 15 8.92 0.55 3.29
CA LEU A 15 7.94 -0.51 3.01
C LEU A 15 6.59 -0.23 3.68
N MET A 16 6.59 0.31 4.91
CA MET A 16 5.36 0.69 5.61
C MET A 16 4.64 1.84 4.90
N LEU A 17 5.37 2.83 4.39
CA LEU A 17 4.80 3.94 3.61
C LEU A 17 4.17 3.43 2.32
N ALA A 18 4.89 2.60 1.56
CA ALA A 18 4.36 2.00 0.33
C ALA A 18 3.11 1.16 0.61
N TRP A 19 3.14 0.35 1.67
CA TRP A 19 1.98 -0.46 2.06
C TRP A 19 0.79 0.39 2.53
N LYS A 20 1.04 1.47 3.28
CA LYS A 20 0.00 2.43 3.68
C LYS A 20 -0.68 3.04 2.46
N GLU A 21 0.12 3.50 1.50
CA GLU A 21 -0.36 4.13 0.26
C GLU A 21 -1.23 3.16 -0.56
N GLU A 22 -0.73 1.96 -0.83
CA GLU A 22 -1.48 0.92 -1.55
C GLU A 22 -2.79 0.56 -0.84
N SER A 23 -2.74 0.38 0.49
CA SER A 23 -3.91 0.03 1.29
C SER A 23 -4.98 1.12 1.25
N LEU A 24 -4.56 2.39 1.28
CA LEU A 24 -5.44 3.53 1.19
C LEU A 24 -6.11 3.61 -0.18
N TRP A 25 -5.37 3.45 -1.27
CA TRP A 25 -5.95 3.46 -2.61
C TRP A 25 -6.96 2.33 -2.76
N ILE A 26 -6.63 1.11 -2.34
CA ILE A 26 -7.59 0.00 -2.35
C ILE A 26 -8.87 0.37 -1.59
N LEU A 27 -8.75 0.96 -0.39
CA LEU A 27 -9.90 1.40 0.40
C LEU A 27 -10.75 2.44 -0.34
N LEU A 28 -10.13 3.52 -0.82
CA LEU A 28 -10.82 4.58 -1.55
C LEU A 28 -11.53 4.06 -2.81
N GLY A 29 -10.91 3.11 -3.52
CA GLY A 29 -11.50 2.48 -4.69
C GLY A 29 -12.73 1.63 -4.34
N TRP A 30 -12.67 0.86 -3.26
CA TRP A 30 -13.82 0.08 -2.79
C TRP A 30 -14.96 0.98 -2.32
N GLU A 31 -14.65 2.06 -1.60
CA GLU A 31 -15.63 3.06 -1.21
C GLU A 31 -16.27 3.72 -2.43
N HIS A 32 -15.48 4.10 -3.43
CA HIS A 32 -16.00 4.67 -4.67
C HIS A 32 -16.93 3.70 -5.41
N LEU A 33 -16.56 2.42 -5.52
CA LEU A 33 -17.41 1.39 -6.15
C LEU A 33 -18.79 1.25 -5.48
N GLN A 34 -18.89 1.48 -4.17
CA GLN A 34 -20.16 1.45 -3.44
C GLN A 34 -21.06 2.66 -3.73
N THR A 35 -20.48 3.75 -4.26
CA THR A 35 -21.22 4.98 -4.61
C THR A 35 -21.74 5.02 -6.05
N LEU A 36 -21.26 4.12 -6.91
CA LEU A 36 -21.64 4.08 -8.32
C LEU A 36 -23.09 3.67 -8.53
N MET A 37 -23.69 4.18 -9.61
CA MET A 37 -25.00 3.70 -10.04
C MET A 37 -24.89 2.25 -10.53
N LYS A 38 -26.00 1.51 -10.45
CA LYS A 38 -26.03 0.09 -10.81
C LYS A 38 -25.55 -0.13 -12.25
N GLU A 39 -25.93 0.75 -13.17
CA GLU A 39 -25.59 0.68 -14.58
C GLU A 39 -24.08 0.83 -14.80
N GLU A 40 -23.45 1.81 -14.13
CA GLU A 40 -22.00 2.05 -14.19
C GLU A 40 -21.23 0.89 -13.57
N LEU A 41 -21.69 0.40 -12.42
CA LEU A 41 -21.09 -0.75 -11.75
C LEU A 41 -21.14 -2.00 -12.65
N MET A 42 -22.27 -2.26 -13.30
CA MET A 42 -22.40 -3.41 -14.22
C MET A 42 -21.43 -3.34 -15.40
N LEU A 43 -21.22 -2.15 -15.97
CA LEU A 43 -20.25 -1.95 -17.06
C LEU A 43 -18.82 -2.27 -16.58
N ILE A 44 -18.41 -1.68 -15.45
CA ILE A 44 -17.07 -1.87 -14.88
C ILE A 44 -16.82 -3.33 -14.51
N LEU A 45 -17.78 -3.99 -13.85
CA LEU A 45 -17.65 -5.40 -13.49
C LEU A 45 -17.58 -6.30 -14.73
N SER A 46 -18.30 -5.97 -15.82
CA SER A 46 -18.19 -6.70 -17.08
C SER A 46 -16.80 -6.57 -17.69
N GLU A 47 -16.20 -5.38 -17.65
CA GLU A 47 -14.82 -5.20 -18.12
C GLU A 47 -13.82 -6.02 -17.31
N VAL A 48 -13.99 -6.07 -15.98
CA VAL A 48 -13.14 -6.91 -15.12
C VAL A 48 -13.26 -8.37 -15.54
N LYS A 49 -14.48 -8.88 -15.73
CA LYS A 49 -14.70 -10.26 -16.18
C LYS A 49 -13.99 -10.57 -17.49
N ILE A 50 -14.09 -9.69 -18.48
CA ILE A 50 -13.39 -9.87 -19.77
C ILE A 50 -11.88 -9.94 -19.54
N LYS A 51 -11.32 -9.00 -18.79
CA LYS A 51 -9.87 -8.95 -18.52
C LYS A 51 -9.36 -10.16 -17.75
N VAL A 52 -10.10 -10.69 -16.78
CA VAL A 52 -9.66 -11.88 -16.03
C VAL A 52 -9.74 -13.15 -16.86
N VAL A 53 -10.75 -13.28 -17.73
CA VAL A 53 -10.86 -14.38 -18.68
C VAL A 53 -9.70 -14.34 -19.68
N ASP A 54 -9.38 -13.18 -20.22
CA ASP A 54 -8.26 -13.01 -21.15
C ASP A 54 -6.92 -13.35 -20.47
N LYS A 55 -6.72 -12.91 -19.21
CA LYS A 55 -5.53 -13.25 -18.41
C LYS A 55 -5.39 -14.74 -18.12
N ALA A 56 -6.50 -15.48 -18.05
CA ALA A 56 -6.48 -16.92 -17.88
C ALA A 56 -6.13 -17.69 -19.17
N GLY A 57 -5.90 -17.00 -20.29
CA GLY A 57 -5.65 -17.63 -21.60
C GLY A 57 -6.89 -17.67 -22.50
N GLY A 58 -7.93 -16.92 -22.16
CA GLY A 58 -9.19 -16.85 -22.90
C GLY A 58 -10.24 -17.81 -22.37
N PHE A 59 -11.43 -17.77 -22.99
CA PHE A 59 -12.62 -18.46 -22.49
C PHE A 59 -12.45 -19.98 -22.33
N LEU A 60 -11.77 -20.64 -23.27
CA LEU A 60 -11.57 -22.09 -23.20
C LEU A 60 -10.68 -22.53 -22.04
N GLU A 61 -9.69 -21.73 -21.67
CA GLU A 61 -8.86 -22.01 -20.49
C GLU A 61 -9.60 -21.62 -19.22
N TRP A 62 -10.36 -20.52 -19.24
CA TRP A 62 -11.19 -20.09 -18.11
C TRP A 62 -12.17 -21.18 -17.66
N VAL A 63 -12.89 -21.82 -18.58
CA VAL A 63 -13.88 -22.85 -18.22
C VAL A 63 -13.26 -24.15 -17.70
N LYS A 64 -11.95 -24.35 -17.86
CA LYS A 64 -11.23 -25.49 -17.28
C LYS A 64 -10.80 -25.24 -15.83
N LEU A 65 -10.77 -23.98 -15.40
CA LEU A 65 -10.42 -23.60 -14.03
C LEU A 65 -11.50 -24.07 -13.06
N THR A 66 -11.07 -24.45 -11.86
CA THR A 66 -12.01 -24.71 -10.76
C THR A 66 -12.74 -23.42 -10.36
N GLU A 67 -13.88 -23.54 -9.69
CA GLU A 67 -14.59 -22.36 -9.16
C GLU A 67 -13.71 -21.55 -8.21
N GLU A 68 -12.86 -22.21 -7.42
CA GLU A 68 -11.92 -21.57 -6.51
C GLU A 68 -10.87 -20.76 -7.28
N ASP A 69 -10.28 -21.33 -8.33
CA ASP A 69 -9.31 -20.62 -9.17
C ASP A 69 -9.97 -19.45 -9.89
N GLN A 70 -11.16 -19.62 -10.45
CA GLN A 70 -11.93 -18.54 -11.07
C GLN A 70 -12.20 -17.42 -10.06
N HIS A 71 -12.54 -17.76 -8.82
CA HIS A 71 -12.74 -16.79 -7.76
C HIS A 71 -11.43 -16.05 -7.39
N LEU A 72 -10.29 -16.74 -7.33
CA LEU A 72 -8.99 -16.11 -7.10
C LEU A 72 -8.62 -15.13 -8.21
N HIS A 73 -8.82 -15.51 -9.48
CA HIS A 73 -8.61 -14.62 -10.62
C HIS A 73 -9.53 -13.40 -10.57
N TYR A 74 -10.82 -13.62 -10.26
CA TYR A 74 -11.79 -12.52 -10.15
C TYR A 74 -11.45 -11.59 -8.99
N LYS A 75 -11.10 -12.13 -7.82
CA LYS A 75 -10.64 -11.36 -6.66
C LYS A 75 -9.44 -10.49 -7.01
N ALA A 76 -8.41 -11.07 -7.64
CA ALA A 76 -7.24 -10.30 -8.08
C ALA A 76 -7.60 -9.20 -9.09
N GLY A 77 -8.56 -9.47 -9.99
CA GLY A 77 -9.09 -8.46 -10.92
C GLY A 77 -9.82 -7.31 -10.21
N MET A 78 -10.61 -7.63 -9.19
CA MET A 78 -11.32 -6.65 -8.36
C MET A 78 -10.36 -5.82 -7.51
N ASP A 79 -9.37 -6.45 -6.88
CA ASP A 79 -8.35 -5.75 -6.09
C ASP A 79 -7.55 -4.76 -6.97
N ALA A 80 -7.18 -5.17 -8.20
CA ALA A 80 -6.52 -4.29 -9.15
C ALA A 80 -7.41 -3.14 -9.66
N LEU A 81 -8.71 -3.38 -9.84
CA LEU A 81 -9.67 -2.32 -10.16
C LEU A 81 -9.79 -1.31 -9.02
N ALA A 82 -9.94 -1.80 -7.78
CA ALA A 82 -10.05 -0.95 -6.60
C ALA A 82 -8.79 -0.08 -6.44
N LEU A 83 -7.60 -0.67 -6.57
CA LEU A 83 -6.34 0.08 -6.55
C LEU A 83 -6.36 1.25 -7.56
N LYS A 84 -6.71 0.96 -8.82
CA LYS A 84 -6.74 1.97 -9.88
C LYS A 84 -7.75 3.09 -9.61
N LEU A 85 -8.98 2.74 -9.23
CA LEU A 85 -10.02 3.72 -8.92
C LEU A 85 -9.65 4.56 -7.69
N GLY A 86 -9.00 3.94 -6.70
CA GLY A 86 -8.48 4.61 -5.52
C GLY A 86 -7.43 5.66 -5.83
N GLU A 87 -6.47 5.33 -6.69
CA GLU A 87 -5.47 6.29 -7.17
C GLU A 87 -6.11 7.48 -7.90
N GLU A 88 -7.11 7.21 -8.75
CA GLU A 88 -7.86 8.24 -9.46
C GLU A 88 -8.64 9.12 -8.48
N GLN A 89 -9.34 8.52 -7.52
CA GLN A 89 -10.09 9.22 -6.49
C GLN A 89 -9.18 10.07 -5.61
N PHE A 90 -8.04 9.52 -5.18
CA PHE A 90 -7.05 10.24 -4.38
C PHE A 90 -6.56 11.49 -5.10
N LYS A 91 -6.27 11.41 -6.41
CA LYS A 91 -5.86 12.57 -7.22
C LYS A 91 -6.89 13.70 -7.23
N THR A 92 -8.18 13.37 -7.13
CA THR A 92 -9.27 14.37 -7.08
C THR A 92 -9.48 15.00 -5.70
N LEU A 93 -8.88 14.44 -4.63
CA LEU A 93 -9.05 14.97 -3.29
C LEU A 93 -8.47 16.40 -3.15
N PRO A 94 -9.10 17.25 -2.33
CA PRO A 94 -8.51 18.50 -1.86
C PRO A 94 -7.14 18.28 -1.22
N GLU A 95 -6.25 19.26 -1.36
CA GLU A 95 -4.87 19.17 -0.90
C GLU A 95 -4.75 18.99 0.62
N ASP A 96 -5.62 19.62 1.40
CA ASP A 96 -5.69 19.43 2.87
C ASP A 96 -6.01 17.97 3.22
N LYS A 97 -6.89 17.31 2.47
CA LYS A 97 -7.23 15.90 2.67
C LYS A 97 -6.10 14.96 2.26
N LYS A 98 -5.38 15.27 1.20
CA LYS A 98 -4.18 14.51 0.81
C LYS A 98 -3.12 14.59 1.90
N GLN A 99 -2.86 15.79 2.42
CA GLN A 99 -1.89 15.99 3.50
C GLN A 99 -2.24 15.24 4.78
N ASP A 100 -3.52 15.28 5.19
CA ASP A 100 -4.02 14.52 6.34
C ASP A 100 -3.78 13.01 6.16
N ILE A 101 -4.06 12.51 4.96
CA ILE A 101 -3.93 11.10 4.62
C ILE A 101 -2.46 10.67 4.52
N ASP A 102 -1.59 11.49 3.93
CA ASP A 102 -0.18 11.17 3.71
C ASP A 102 0.64 11.24 5.01
N LEU A 103 0.15 11.96 6.02
CA LEU A 103 0.85 12.16 7.29
C LEU A 103 1.30 10.83 7.94
N PHE A 104 2.61 10.70 8.14
CA PHE A 104 3.23 9.54 8.80
C PHE A 104 4.42 10.00 9.65
N PHE A 105 4.45 9.58 10.91
CA PHE A 105 5.53 9.92 11.84
C PHE A 105 6.50 8.76 12.02
N TRP A 106 7.79 9.01 11.73
CA TRP A 106 8.87 8.10 12.09
C TRP A 106 9.79 8.75 13.12
N ALA A 107 9.87 8.17 14.31
CA ALA A 107 10.66 8.70 15.43
C ALA A 107 12.15 8.25 15.43
N GLY A 108 12.61 7.56 14.39
CA GLY A 108 13.99 7.07 14.26
C GLY A 108 14.28 5.76 14.98
N CYS A 109 15.55 5.37 15.04
CA CYS A 109 16.04 4.21 15.79
C CYS A 109 16.44 4.64 17.22
N SER A 110 15.82 4.07 18.25
CA SER A 110 16.11 4.39 19.65
C SER A 110 17.32 3.65 20.25
N MET A 111 17.98 2.79 19.47
CA MET A 111 18.92 1.78 20.00
C MET A 111 20.29 2.34 20.45
N HIS A 112 20.61 3.60 20.17
CA HIS A 112 21.88 4.23 20.58
C HIS A 112 21.73 5.60 21.27
N LYS A 113 20.51 6.03 21.63
CA LYS A 113 20.33 7.32 22.31
C LYS A 113 20.95 7.32 23.72
N GLU A 114 21.02 6.16 24.37
CA GLU A 114 21.72 6.01 25.66
C GLU A 114 23.26 6.11 25.54
N LEU A 115 23.86 5.68 24.43
CA LEU A 115 25.32 5.74 24.25
C LEU A 115 25.87 7.17 24.13
N ASN A 116 25.09 8.10 23.56
CA ASN A 116 25.47 9.52 23.53
C ASN A 116 25.56 10.12 24.95
N LEU A 117 24.79 9.60 25.90
CA LEU A 117 24.84 10.00 27.32
C LEU A 117 26.14 9.50 27.98
N VAL A 118 26.60 8.30 27.62
CA VAL A 118 27.83 7.70 28.13
C VAL A 118 29.10 8.37 27.57
N VAL A 119 29.11 8.72 26.28
CA VAL A 119 30.26 9.44 25.66
C VAL A 119 30.45 10.82 26.28
N GLY A 120 29.36 11.56 26.53
CA GLY A 120 29.43 12.84 27.23
C GLY A 120 29.91 12.71 28.68
N GLY A 121 29.46 11.67 29.40
CA GLY A 121 29.91 11.41 30.78
C GLY A 121 31.39 11.02 30.88
N TYR A 122 31.91 10.22 29.94
CA TYR A 122 33.31 9.81 29.92
C TYR A 122 34.27 10.98 29.64
N ALA A 123 33.94 11.87 28.71
CA ALA A 123 34.76 13.05 28.40
C ALA A 123 34.92 14.02 29.59
N VAL A 124 33.96 14.02 30.52
CA VAL A 124 34.02 14.80 31.77
C VAL A 124 34.85 14.09 32.83
N LEU A 125 34.84 12.75 32.86
CA LEU A 125 35.62 11.95 33.82
C LEU A 125 37.11 11.87 33.46
N GLU A 126 37.49 12.00 32.18
CA GLU A 126 38.91 12.12 31.76
C GLU A 126 39.57 13.45 32.13
N GLN A 127 38.80 14.43 32.63
CA GLN A 127 39.30 15.75 33.05
C GLN A 127 39.58 15.84 34.56
N PHE A 128 39.46 14.73 35.29
CA PHE A 128 39.87 14.55 36.69
C PHE A 128 41.09 13.63 36.80
#